data_AF-K7TP62-F1
#
_entry.id   AF-K7TP62-F1
#
_cell.length_a   1.000
_cell.length_b   1.000
_cell.length_c   1.000
_cell.angle_alpha   90.00
_cell.angle_beta   90.00
_cell.angle_gamma   90.00
#
_symmetry.space_group_name_H-M   'P 1'
#
loop_
_entity.id
_entity.type
_entity.pdbx_description
1 polymer ?
#
loop_
_entity_poly.entity_id
_entity_poly.type
_entity_poly.pdbx_seq_one_letter_code
_entity_poly.pdbx_strand_id
1 'polypeptide(L)'
;MDGTTGDPFRSPSTVAVDLRRDMVDYITQRSDSFIADALIESEANQDVPGVEVPDDPFDTVSIFMDDFASTKRNIIGHVSGWLLTDSRNDKIDDFVQEMEATKFWPLERREAVAELLLKNINLKTRFHCPEKYENEERLEDHKAQCSFRHCANDGCRARVSVRCVKDHDAACVYKLLQCEQGYDKRLLRRDMDRHCITIYPMRPIKCPFGCDSSFPDRDLERHCTEFLQPHLLMVLKTIHKKGRSEQDLKDLAQKLEKFDGDGKLAKALDARPLTNVVKDLEAKMKGG
;
A
#
# COMPACT_ATOMS: atom_id res chain seq x y z
N MET A 1 12.86 48.95 -22.21
CA MET A 1 11.85 47.90 -21.93
C MET A 1 12.63 46.82 -21.23
N ASP A 2 12.63 46.88 -19.90
CA ASP A 2 13.59 46.19 -19.05
C ASP A 2 13.23 44.71 -18.92
N GLY A 3 14.08 43.86 -19.49
CA GLY A 3 13.93 42.40 -19.53
C GLY A 3 14.37 41.71 -18.23
N THR A 4 13.73 42.03 -17.11
CA THR A 4 14.00 41.41 -15.81
C THR A 4 12.75 40.77 -15.22
N THR A 5 12.34 39.64 -15.80
CA THR A 5 11.64 38.60 -15.03
C THR A 5 12.04 37.25 -15.61
N GLY A 6 13.29 36.84 -15.35
CA GLY A 6 13.70 35.47 -15.57
C GLY A 6 12.87 34.57 -14.66
N ASP A 7 12.24 33.55 -15.23
CA ASP A 7 11.51 32.51 -14.51
C ASP A 7 12.36 31.99 -13.34
N PRO A 8 11.95 32.21 -12.07
CA PRO A 8 12.72 31.75 -10.92
C PRO A 8 12.76 30.21 -10.82
N PHE A 9 11.94 29.51 -11.61
CA PHE A 9 11.87 28.06 -11.66
C PHE A 9 12.69 27.49 -12.82
N ARG A 10 14.03 27.63 -12.78
CA ARG A 10 14.92 27.01 -13.80
C ARG A 10 14.73 25.49 -13.91
N SER A 11 14.32 24.83 -12.83
CA SER A 11 13.80 23.45 -12.80
C SER A 11 13.00 23.21 -11.51
N PRO A 12 11.96 22.33 -11.50
CA PRO A 12 11.27 21.90 -10.27
C PRO A 12 12.24 21.39 -9.19
N SER A 13 13.33 20.75 -9.60
CA SER A 13 14.37 20.20 -8.74
C SER A 13 15.10 21.27 -7.92
N THR A 14 15.32 22.47 -8.49
CA THR A 14 15.98 23.58 -7.78
C THR A 14 15.13 24.10 -6.63
N VAL A 15 13.82 24.25 -6.85
CA VAL A 15 12.88 24.72 -5.83
C VAL A 15 12.70 23.69 -4.72
N ALA A 16 12.73 22.41 -5.04
CA ALA A 16 12.69 21.36 -4.02
C ALA A 16 13.86 21.49 -3.03
N VAL A 17 15.08 21.71 -3.51
CA VAL A 17 16.28 21.82 -2.67
C VAL A 17 16.16 22.96 -1.67
N ASP A 18 15.78 24.15 -2.15
CA ASP A 18 15.63 25.33 -1.31
C ASP A 18 14.46 25.18 -0.34
N LEU A 19 13.31 24.67 -0.80
CA LEU A 19 12.15 24.45 0.05
C LEU A 19 12.44 23.44 1.18
N ARG A 20 13.17 22.36 0.88
CA ARG A 20 13.59 21.40 1.89
C ARG A 20 14.53 22.05 2.92
N ARG A 21 15.51 22.84 2.48
CA ARG A 21 16.42 23.53 3.40
C ARG A 21 15.62 24.46 4.32
N ASP A 22 14.80 25.32 3.74
CA ASP A 22 13.95 26.25 4.49
C ASP A 22 13.04 25.51 5.49
N MET A 23 12.47 24.37 5.09
CA MET A 23 11.63 23.54 5.97
C MET A 23 12.43 22.98 7.14
N VAL A 24 13.60 22.38 6.88
CA VAL A 24 14.46 21.79 7.91
C VAL A 24 14.93 22.86 8.89
N ASP A 25 15.34 24.03 8.38
CA ASP A 25 15.79 25.15 9.23
C ASP A 25 14.63 25.65 10.11
N TYR A 26 13.44 25.82 9.54
CA TYR A 26 12.25 26.26 10.27
C TYR A 26 11.86 25.28 11.39
N ILE A 27 11.68 24.00 11.07
CA ILE A 27 11.23 23.00 12.07
C ILE A 27 12.30 22.77 13.15
N THR A 28 13.59 22.87 12.79
CA THR A 28 14.68 22.74 13.77
C THR A 28 14.65 23.92 14.74
N GLN A 29 14.58 25.15 14.22
CA GLN A 29 14.49 26.35 15.06
C GLN A 29 13.26 26.32 15.98
N ARG A 30 12.09 25.92 15.44
CA ARG A 30 10.85 25.80 16.21
C ARG A 30 10.97 24.73 17.31
N SER A 31 11.66 23.62 17.01
CA SER A 31 11.90 22.57 18.00
C SER A 31 12.86 23.02 19.11
N ASP A 32 13.91 23.80 18.79
CA ASP A 32 14.87 24.30 19.77
C ASP A 32 14.21 25.25 20.79
N SER A 33 13.25 26.08 20.36
CA SER A 33 12.50 26.97 21.26
C SER A 33 11.32 26.28 21.96
N PHE A 34 10.97 25.05 21.59
CA PHE A 34 9.72 24.42 22.01
C PHE A 34 9.58 24.30 23.53
N ILE A 35 10.64 23.89 24.24
CA ILE A 35 10.60 23.75 25.70
C ILE A 35 10.35 25.11 26.36
N ALA A 36 11.02 26.16 25.88
CA ALA A 36 10.86 27.51 26.41
C ALA A 36 9.44 28.03 26.13
N ASP A 37 8.95 27.85 24.91
CA ASP A 37 7.60 28.27 24.51
C ASP A 37 6.53 27.52 25.32
N ALA A 38 6.68 26.21 25.51
CA ALA A 38 5.76 25.39 26.30
C ALA A 38 5.72 25.80 27.78
N LEU A 39 6.87 26.16 28.38
CA LEU A 39 6.93 26.68 29.74
C LEU A 39 6.23 28.04 29.84
N ILE A 40 6.51 28.95 28.92
CA ILE A 40 5.87 30.28 28.87
C ILE A 40 4.35 30.15 28.69
N GLU A 41 3.88 29.29 27.79
CA GLU A 41 2.45 29.05 27.59
C GLU A 41 1.79 28.42 28.81
N SER A 42 2.47 27.52 29.53
CA SER A 42 1.96 26.93 30.76
C SER A 42 1.82 27.94 31.90
N GLU A 43 2.71 28.94 31.96
CA GLU A 43 2.64 30.03 32.93
C GLU A 43 1.58 31.07 32.55
N ALA A 44 1.44 31.38 31.26
CA ALA A 44 0.47 32.34 30.76
C ALA A 44 -0.98 31.83 30.78
N ASN A 45 -1.19 30.52 30.65
CA ASN A 45 -2.51 29.89 30.56
C ASN A 45 -2.96 29.19 31.84
N GLN A 46 -2.43 29.55 33.03
CA GLN A 46 -2.89 28.97 34.31
C GLN A 46 -4.41 29.11 34.53
N ASP A 47 -5.06 30.09 33.88
CA ASP A 47 -6.50 30.33 33.94
C ASP A 47 -7.33 29.80 32.75
N VAL A 48 -6.70 29.13 31.76
CA VAL A 48 -7.39 28.59 30.58
C VAL A 48 -7.30 27.06 30.53
N PRO A 49 -8.36 26.32 30.93
CA PRO A 49 -8.39 24.88 30.82
C PRO A 49 -8.48 24.47 29.33
N GLY A 50 -7.43 23.81 28.81
CA GLY A 50 -7.47 23.16 27.50
C GLY A 50 -6.26 23.34 26.58
N VAL A 51 -5.27 24.17 26.94
CA VAL A 51 -3.99 24.24 26.20
C VAL A 51 -3.06 23.15 26.73
N GLU A 52 -3.35 21.90 26.38
CA GLU A 52 -2.44 20.79 26.68
C GLU A 52 -1.39 20.70 25.56
N VAL A 53 -0.12 20.88 25.94
CA VAL A 53 1.03 20.64 25.05
C VAL A 53 0.92 19.19 24.53
N PRO A 54 0.95 18.95 23.20
CA PRO A 54 0.81 17.61 22.66
C PRO A 54 1.83 16.66 23.29
N ASP A 55 1.33 15.55 23.83
CA ASP A 55 2.16 14.57 24.54
C ASP A 55 2.96 13.68 23.57
N ASP A 56 2.53 13.61 22.30
CA ASP A 56 3.20 12.88 21.23
C ASP A 56 4.08 13.83 20.39
N PRO A 57 5.40 13.59 20.32
CA PRO A 57 6.32 14.32 19.43
C PRO A 57 5.87 14.40 17.96
N PHE A 58 5.15 13.39 17.47
CA PHE A 58 4.64 13.40 16.09
C PHE A 58 3.63 14.53 15.87
N ASP A 59 2.71 14.73 16.82
CA ASP A 59 1.68 15.76 16.73
C ASP A 59 2.32 17.15 16.78
N THR A 60 3.31 17.34 17.66
CA THR A 60 4.09 18.58 17.75
C THR A 60 4.80 18.90 16.42
N VAL A 61 5.50 17.94 15.83
CA VAL A 61 6.19 18.15 14.54
C VAL A 61 5.20 18.41 13.42
N SER A 62 4.04 17.75 13.43
CA SER A 62 2.98 17.96 12.43
C SER A 62 2.49 19.40 12.44
N ILE A 63 2.28 19.98 13.63
CA ILE A 63 1.93 21.41 13.78
C ILE A 63 3.02 22.29 13.16
N PHE A 64 4.31 22.02 13.43
CA PHE A 64 5.40 22.79 12.84
C PHE A 64 5.43 22.69 11.31
N MET A 65 5.11 21.51 10.77
CA MET A 65 5.04 21.31 9.33
C MET A 65 3.86 22.05 8.69
N ASP A 66 2.70 22.04 9.34
CA ASP A 66 1.51 22.77 8.88
C ASP A 66 1.71 24.29 8.93
N ASP A 67 2.33 24.79 10.00
CA ASP A 67 2.72 26.19 10.13
C ASP A 67 3.68 26.59 9.01
N PHE A 68 4.72 25.79 8.78
CA PHE A 68 5.66 26.01 7.67
C PHE A 68 4.93 26.05 6.32
N ALA A 69 4.08 25.06 6.04
CA ALA A 69 3.32 25.00 4.79
C ALA A 69 2.44 26.24 4.60
N SER A 70 1.86 26.77 5.68
CA SER A 70 1.07 27.99 5.66
C SER A 70 1.88 29.22 5.22
N THR A 71 3.16 29.33 5.63
CA THR A 71 4.05 30.43 5.22
C THR A 71 4.41 30.39 3.74
N LYS A 72 4.31 29.21 3.10
CA LYS A 72 4.71 29.00 1.70
C LYS A 72 3.52 29.08 0.72
N ARG A 73 2.29 29.37 1.18
CA ARG A 73 1.11 29.52 0.30
C ARG A 73 1.34 30.47 -0.88
N ASN A 74 2.08 31.57 -0.68
CA ASN A 74 2.36 32.53 -1.75
C ASN A 74 3.30 31.95 -2.82
N ILE A 75 4.29 31.15 -2.43
CA ILE A 75 5.19 30.46 -3.37
C ILE A 75 4.41 29.39 -4.15
N ILE A 76 3.55 28.63 -3.46
CA ILE A 76 2.69 27.61 -4.08
C ILE A 76 1.65 28.24 -5.02
N GLY A 77 1.17 29.46 -4.69
CA GLY A 77 0.29 30.26 -5.54
C GLY A 77 0.91 30.64 -6.90
N HIS A 78 2.23 30.75 -7.00
CA HIS A 78 2.91 30.99 -8.28
C HIS A 78 3.10 29.72 -9.13
N VAL A 79 3.00 28.54 -8.52
CA VAL A 79 2.97 27.24 -9.22
C VAL A 79 1.54 26.87 -9.67
N SER A 80 0.55 27.72 -9.37
CA SER A 80 -0.87 27.47 -9.63
C SER A 80 -1.18 27.14 -11.09
N GLY A 81 -0.46 27.72 -12.07
CA GLY A 81 -0.63 27.37 -13.48
C GLY A 81 -0.33 25.89 -13.79
N TRP A 82 0.57 25.26 -13.04
CA TRP A 82 0.91 23.84 -13.20
C TRP A 82 -0.03 22.90 -12.42
N LEU A 83 -0.59 23.38 -11.30
CA LEU A 83 -1.44 22.63 -10.37
C LEU A 83 -2.96 22.73 -10.63
N LEU A 84 -3.42 23.64 -11.49
CA LEU A 84 -4.85 23.86 -11.77
C LEU A 84 -5.42 22.95 -12.89
N THR A 85 -4.69 21.92 -13.31
CA THR A 85 -5.17 20.93 -14.30
C THR A 85 -5.79 19.72 -13.61
N ASP A 86 -6.77 19.07 -14.25
CA ASP A 86 -7.40 17.82 -13.76
C ASP A 86 -6.40 16.69 -13.42
N SER A 87 -5.16 16.77 -13.95
CA SER A 87 -4.04 15.87 -13.65
C SER A 87 -3.12 16.30 -12.50
N ARG A 88 -3.59 17.16 -11.58
CA ARG A 88 -2.76 17.67 -10.48
C ARG A 88 -2.15 16.55 -9.63
N ASN A 89 -2.96 15.57 -9.22
CA ASN A 89 -2.51 14.50 -8.35
C ASN A 89 -1.47 13.62 -9.08
N ASP A 90 -1.70 13.30 -10.35
CA ASP A 90 -0.74 12.54 -11.17
C ASP A 90 0.61 13.26 -11.27
N LYS A 91 0.59 14.59 -11.47
CA LYS A 91 1.83 15.39 -11.50
C LYS A 91 2.55 15.43 -10.16
N ILE A 92 1.81 15.44 -9.05
CA ILE A 92 2.39 15.35 -7.71
C ILE A 92 3.04 13.97 -7.55
N ASP A 93 2.36 12.91 -7.94
CA ASP A 93 2.89 11.54 -7.86
C ASP A 93 4.14 11.35 -8.72
N ASP A 94 4.14 11.86 -9.96
CA ASP A 94 5.30 11.85 -10.86
C ASP A 94 6.48 12.60 -10.24
N PHE A 95 6.22 13.77 -9.64
CA PHE A 95 7.25 14.56 -8.98
C PHE A 95 7.82 13.87 -7.74
N VAL A 96 6.97 13.27 -6.91
CA VAL A 96 7.40 12.49 -5.74
C VAL A 96 8.25 11.30 -6.19
N GLN A 97 7.83 10.58 -7.23
CA GLN A 97 8.60 9.46 -7.81
C GLN A 97 9.95 9.92 -8.36
N GLU A 98 10.02 11.06 -9.06
CA GLU A 98 11.29 11.63 -9.52
C GLU A 98 12.23 11.95 -8.35
N MET A 99 11.70 12.57 -7.29
CA MET A 99 12.48 12.88 -6.08
C MET A 99 12.99 11.62 -5.38
N GLU A 100 12.21 10.55 -5.35
CA GLU A 100 12.64 9.25 -4.81
C GLU A 100 13.71 8.59 -5.68
N ALA A 101 13.50 8.56 -7.00
CA ALA A 101 14.45 7.98 -7.96
C ALA A 101 15.81 8.69 -7.94
N THR A 102 15.80 10.02 -7.78
CA THR A 102 17.01 10.85 -7.69
C THR A 102 17.66 10.82 -6.30
N LYS A 103 17.07 10.12 -5.32
CA LYS A 103 17.48 10.14 -3.91
C LYS A 103 17.60 11.57 -3.37
N PHE A 104 16.70 12.45 -3.80
CA PHE A 104 16.72 13.88 -3.49
C PHE A 104 16.88 14.15 -1.98
N TRP A 105 16.18 13.39 -1.15
CA TRP A 105 16.30 13.46 0.30
C TRP A 105 16.39 12.05 0.88
N PRO A 106 17.62 11.51 1.04
CA PRO A 106 17.83 10.14 1.49
C PRO A 106 17.24 9.89 2.88
N LEU A 107 16.84 8.64 3.13
CA LEU A 107 16.19 8.25 4.39
C LEU A 107 17.08 8.57 5.60
N GLU A 108 18.39 8.34 5.50
CA GLU A 108 19.35 8.57 6.58
C GLU A 108 19.39 10.04 6.99
N ARG A 109 19.21 10.97 6.04
CA ARG A 109 19.11 12.41 6.33
C ARG A 109 17.78 12.78 6.99
N ARG A 110 16.68 12.13 6.58
CA ARG A 110 15.37 12.34 7.22
C ARG A 110 15.40 11.83 8.66
N GLU A 111 16.00 10.67 8.89
CA GLU A 111 16.18 10.08 10.23
C GLU A 111 17.04 10.97 11.12
N ALA A 112 18.13 11.54 10.62
CA ALA A 112 18.96 12.47 11.39
C ALA A 112 18.20 13.74 11.83
N VAL A 113 17.36 14.31 10.95
CA VAL A 113 16.49 15.44 11.31
C VAL A 113 15.44 15.00 12.34
N ALA A 114 14.77 13.86 12.12
CA ALA A 114 13.78 13.34 13.05
C ALA A 114 14.37 13.07 14.45
N GLU A 115 15.59 12.53 14.54
CA GLU A 115 16.30 12.35 15.81
C GLU A 115 16.56 13.67 16.53
N LEU A 116 16.96 14.72 15.80
CA LEU A 116 17.19 16.03 16.37
C LEU A 116 15.88 16.62 16.93
N LEU A 117 14.82 16.62 16.12
CA LEU A 117 13.50 17.10 16.55
C LEU A 117 13.02 16.35 17.79
N LEU A 118 13.16 15.02 17.80
CA LEU A 118 12.74 14.19 18.92
C LEU A 118 13.52 14.48 20.20
N LYS A 119 14.80 14.86 20.12
CA LYS A 119 15.59 15.29 21.29
C LYS A 119 15.07 16.60 21.87
N ASN A 120 14.61 17.51 21.03
CA ASN A 120 14.19 18.84 21.43
C ASN A 120 12.75 18.87 22.00
N ILE A 121 11.86 18.00 21.52
CA ILE A 121 10.43 18.05 21.88
C ILE A 121 9.95 16.96 22.83
N ASN A 122 10.65 15.82 22.94
CA ASN A 122 10.21 14.71 23.79
C ASN A 122 10.54 14.95 25.28
N LEU A 123 9.83 15.89 25.90
CA LEU A 123 9.99 16.34 27.28
C LEU A 123 9.98 15.18 28.29
N LYS A 124 9.09 14.19 28.10
CA LYS A 124 8.91 13.06 29.02
C LYS A 124 9.92 11.92 28.79
N THR A 125 10.85 12.05 27.83
CA THR A 125 11.82 11.00 27.46
C THR A 125 11.17 9.65 27.13
N ARG A 126 9.91 9.65 26.68
CA ARG A 126 9.14 8.42 26.39
C ARG A 126 9.58 7.74 25.09
N PHE A 127 10.05 8.54 24.14
CA PHE A 127 10.36 8.13 22.77
C PHE A 127 11.85 8.14 22.41
N HIS A 128 12.75 8.60 23.30
CA HIS A 128 14.19 8.50 23.12
C HIS A 128 14.91 8.25 24.47
N CYS A 129 16.11 7.68 24.43
CA CYS A 129 16.97 7.56 25.61
C CYS A 129 17.77 8.86 25.80
N PRO A 130 17.70 9.53 26.98
CA PRO A 130 18.38 10.81 27.21
C PRO A 130 19.87 10.67 27.53
N GLU A 131 20.36 9.45 27.76
CA GLU A 131 21.73 9.19 28.17
C GLU A 131 22.74 9.63 27.10
N LYS A 132 23.81 10.28 27.54
CA LYS A 132 24.93 10.73 26.70
C LYS A 132 26.19 9.98 27.11
N TYR A 133 26.99 9.58 26.12
CA TYR A 133 28.20 8.80 26.34
C TYR A 133 29.40 9.55 25.76
N GLU A 134 30.50 9.55 26.51
CA GLU A 134 31.74 10.24 26.15
C GLU A 134 32.54 9.51 25.06
N ASN A 135 32.29 8.21 24.89
CA ASN A 135 32.98 7.35 23.94
C ASN A 135 32.05 6.25 23.40
N GLU A 136 32.50 5.62 22.30
CA GLU A 136 31.74 4.61 21.57
C GLU A 136 31.62 3.29 22.33
N GLU A 137 32.63 2.92 23.12
CA GLU A 137 32.63 1.71 23.98
C GLU A 137 31.49 1.75 25.00
N ARG A 138 31.36 2.84 25.76
CA ARG A 138 30.25 2.99 26.72
C ARG A 138 28.88 3.06 26.04
N LEU A 139 28.81 3.60 24.82
CA LEU A 139 27.57 3.60 24.05
C LEU A 139 27.18 2.17 23.63
N GLU A 140 28.13 1.32 23.23
CA GLU A 140 27.87 -0.10 22.93
C GLU A 140 27.39 -0.86 24.17
N ASP A 141 28.05 -0.68 25.31
CA ASP A 141 27.64 -1.28 26.58
C ASP A 141 26.20 -0.87 26.96
N HIS A 142 25.85 0.39 26.73
CA HIS A 142 24.50 0.86 26.93
C HIS A 142 23.52 0.25 25.93
N LYS A 143 23.84 0.16 24.63
CA LYS A 143 22.93 -0.44 23.63
C LYS A 143 22.48 -1.84 24.03
N ALA A 144 23.35 -2.63 24.67
CA ALA A 144 23.00 -3.95 25.18
C ALA A 144 21.91 -3.90 26.28
N GLN A 145 21.92 -2.85 27.10
CA GLN A 145 21.08 -2.69 28.29
C GLN A 145 19.91 -1.70 28.09
N CYS A 146 19.93 -0.93 27.02
CA CYS A 146 18.97 0.14 26.76
C CYS A 146 17.55 -0.41 26.69
N SER A 147 16.62 0.35 27.28
CA SER A 147 15.19 0.09 27.16
C SER A 147 14.66 0.48 25.78
N PHE A 148 15.43 1.16 24.93
CA PHE A 148 15.09 1.41 23.53
C PHE A 148 15.85 0.42 22.63
N ARG A 149 15.11 -0.35 21.84
CA ARG A 149 15.66 -1.39 20.98
C ARG A 149 15.10 -1.26 19.57
N HIS A 150 15.83 -1.79 18.60
CA HIS A 150 15.29 -1.94 17.26
C HIS A 150 14.12 -2.93 17.28
N CYS A 151 13.13 -2.67 16.43
CA CYS A 151 12.06 -3.62 16.18
C CYS A 151 12.66 -4.95 15.68
N ALA A 152 12.15 -6.07 16.20
CA ALA A 152 12.61 -7.41 15.84
C ALA A 152 12.09 -7.91 14.48
N ASN A 153 11.12 -7.20 13.87
CA ASN A 153 10.57 -7.57 12.56
C ASN A 153 11.56 -7.18 11.46
N ASP A 154 11.89 -8.15 10.61
CA ASP A 154 12.84 -7.95 9.52
C ASP A 154 12.39 -6.82 8.56
N GLY A 155 13.34 -5.96 8.19
CA GLY A 155 13.09 -4.75 7.41
C GLY A 155 12.51 -3.55 8.17
N CYS A 156 12.09 -3.71 9.43
CA CYS A 156 11.63 -2.58 10.24
C CYS A 156 12.82 -1.79 10.82
N ARG A 157 12.92 -0.50 10.50
CA ARG A 157 13.98 0.40 11.03
C ARG A 157 13.60 1.11 12.34
N ALA A 158 12.39 0.89 12.85
CA ALA A 158 11.93 1.58 14.05
C ALA A 158 12.80 1.25 15.27
N ARG A 159 13.18 2.26 16.03
CA ARG A 159 13.68 2.13 17.41
C ARG A 159 12.53 2.41 18.35
N VAL A 160 12.23 1.45 19.21
CA VAL A 160 11.06 1.46 20.09
C VAL A 160 11.48 1.22 21.52
N SER A 161 10.86 1.94 22.44
CA SER A 161 11.03 1.68 23.87
C SER A 161 10.37 0.37 24.25
N VAL A 162 10.85 -0.26 25.33
CA VAL A 162 10.19 -1.41 25.98
C VAL A 162 8.75 -1.06 26.37
N ARG A 163 8.46 0.21 26.65
CA ARG A 163 7.10 0.68 26.97
C ARG A 163 6.18 0.68 25.74
N CYS A 164 6.70 0.99 24.56
CA CYS A 164 5.91 1.11 23.32
C CYS A 164 6.04 -0.12 22.40
N VAL A 165 6.84 -1.14 22.77
CA VAL A 165 7.10 -2.31 21.90
C VAL A 165 5.83 -3.07 21.54
N LYS A 166 4.87 -3.17 22.46
CA LYS A 166 3.58 -3.83 22.22
C LYS A 166 2.72 -3.07 21.23
N ASP A 167 2.60 -1.76 21.42
CA ASP A 167 1.83 -0.87 20.54
C ASP A 167 2.44 -0.87 19.13
N HIS A 168 3.78 -0.81 19.05
CA HIS A 168 4.47 -0.94 17.79
C HIS A 168 4.24 -2.30 17.13
N ASP A 169 4.41 -3.41 17.84
CA ASP A 169 4.21 -4.75 17.29
C ASP A 169 2.76 -4.97 16.80
N ALA A 170 1.78 -4.34 17.46
CA ALA A 170 0.38 -4.35 17.02
C ALA A 170 0.16 -3.60 15.70
N ALA A 171 0.96 -2.57 15.40
CA ALA A 171 0.84 -1.75 14.19
C ALA A 171 1.96 -1.98 13.14
N CYS A 172 2.97 -2.79 13.45
CA CYS A 172 4.17 -2.90 12.62
C CYS A 172 3.83 -3.44 11.23
N VAL A 173 4.08 -2.62 10.22
CA VAL A 173 3.81 -2.92 8.80
C VAL A 173 4.70 -4.05 8.25
N TYR A 174 5.83 -4.30 8.91
CA TYR A 174 6.79 -5.37 8.61
C TYR A 174 6.52 -6.65 9.41
N LYS A 175 5.50 -6.68 10.28
CA LYS A 175 5.17 -7.89 11.01
C LYS A 175 4.65 -8.95 10.04
N LEU A 176 5.20 -10.16 10.13
CA LEU A 176 4.70 -11.33 9.42
C LEU A 176 3.43 -11.85 10.10
N LEU A 177 2.32 -11.80 9.36
CA LEU A 177 1.00 -12.27 9.78
C LEU A 177 0.54 -13.40 8.88
N GLN A 178 -0.31 -14.27 9.42
CA GLN A 178 -1.01 -15.25 8.59
C GLN A 178 -2.06 -14.54 7.74
N CYS A 179 -2.28 -15.02 6.52
CA CYS A 179 -3.32 -14.49 5.64
C CYS A 179 -4.67 -14.48 6.35
N GLU A 180 -5.32 -13.31 6.39
CA GLU A 180 -6.63 -13.14 7.06
C GLU A 180 -7.74 -13.96 6.41
N GLN A 181 -7.54 -14.37 5.16
CA GLN A 181 -8.48 -15.20 4.40
C GLN A 181 -8.26 -16.71 4.61
N GLY A 182 -7.37 -17.12 5.52
CA GLY A 182 -7.24 -18.50 5.99
C GLY A 182 -6.30 -19.41 5.19
N TYR A 183 -5.45 -18.85 4.33
CA TYR A 183 -4.44 -19.63 3.63
C TYR A 183 -3.15 -19.75 4.45
N ASP A 184 -2.42 -20.85 4.29
CA ASP A 184 -1.15 -21.15 4.97
C ASP A 184 0.04 -20.32 4.46
N LYS A 185 -0.19 -19.05 4.08
CA LYS A 185 0.84 -18.11 3.70
C LYS A 185 0.97 -17.04 4.76
N ARG A 186 2.22 -16.81 5.18
CA ARG A 186 2.60 -15.67 6.01
C ARG A 186 3.07 -14.53 5.13
N LEU A 187 2.59 -13.33 5.42
CA LEU A 187 2.80 -12.12 4.64
C LEU A 187 3.12 -10.96 5.57
N LEU A 188 3.90 -10.00 5.09
CA LEU A 188 4.05 -8.75 5.82
C LEU A 188 2.68 -8.06 5.87
N ARG A 189 2.36 -7.45 7.01
CA ARG A 189 1.10 -6.70 7.19
C ARG A 189 0.85 -5.72 6.03
N ARG A 190 1.87 -4.99 5.57
CA ARG A 190 1.76 -4.06 4.43
C ARG A 190 1.35 -4.70 3.10
N ASP A 191 1.63 -5.99 2.93
CA ASP A 191 1.37 -6.73 1.71
C ASP A 191 0.03 -7.48 1.78
N MET A 192 -0.66 -7.47 2.93
CA MET A 192 -1.90 -8.22 3.17
C MET A 192 -3.03 -7.77 2.25
N ASP A 193 -3.33 -6.48 2.19
CA ASP A 193 -4.43 -5.96 1.37
C ASP A 193 -4.22 -6.26 -0.11
N ARG A 194 -3.02 -5.94 -0.63
CA ARG A 194 -2.68 -6.24 -2.02
C ARG A 194 -2.79 -7.74 -2.29
N HIS A 195 -2.28 -8.58 -1.39
CA HIS A 195 -2.39 -10.03 -1.53
C HIS A 195 -3.84 -10.49 -1.59
N CYS A 196 -4.68 -10.06 -0.63
CA CYS A 196 -6.08 -10.43 -0.52
C CYS A 196 -6.90 -9.98 -1.74
N ILE A 197 -6.57 -8.84 -2.34
CA ILE A 197 -7.30 -8.30 -3.50
C ILE A 197 -6.80 -8.89 -4.84
N THR A 198 -5.49 -9.03 -5.00
CA THR A 198 -4.89 -9.25 -6.34
C THR A 198 -4.36 -10.67 -6.56
N ILE A 199 -3.93 -11.35 -5.51
CA ILE A 199 -3.28 -12.66 -5.59
C ILE A 199 -4.20 -13.75 -5.03
N TYR A 200 -5.12 -13.40 -4.15
CA TYR A 200 -5.93 -14.38 -3.45
C TYR A 200 -7.04 -14.95 -4.36
N PRO A 201 -7.29 -16.27 -4.32
CA PRO A 201 -8.33 -16.89 -5.14
C PRO A 201 -9.78 -16.52 -4.75
N MET A 202 -9.97 -15.48 -3.92
CA MET A 202 -11.28 -14.84 -3.71
C MET A 202 -11.57 -13.71 -4.69
N ARG A 203 -10.59 -13.34 -5.54
CA ARG A 203 -10.84 -12.42 -6.64
C ARG A 203 -12.07 -12.92 -7.42
N PRO A 204 -13.10 -12.08 -7.60
CA PRO A 204 -14.22 -12.42 -8.46
C PRO A 204 -13.70 -12.56 -9.89
N ILE A 205 -13.86 -13.75 -10.46
CA ILE A 205 -13.61 -13.99 -11.88
C ILE A 205 -14.95 -14.15 -12.59
N LYS A 206 -15.00 -13.72 -13.85
CA LYS A 206 -16.08 -14.13 -14.75
C LYS A 206 -15.81 -15.54 -15.23
N CYS A 207 -16.87 -16.33 -15.40
CA CYS A 207 -16.73 -17.67 -15.93
C CYS A 207 -15.98 -17.67 -17.28
N PRO A 208 -14.91 -18.47 -17.46
CA PRO A 208 -14.16 -18.55 -18.71
C PRO A 208 -14.98 -19.03 -19.93
N PHE A 209 -16.13 -19.67 -19.69
CA PHE A 209 -17.08 -20.03 -20.74
C PHE A 209 -17.92 -18.85 -21.23
N GLY A 210 -17.93 -17.73 -20.51
CA GLY A 210 -18.71 -16.54 -20.85
C GLY A 210 -20.16 -16.58 -20.41
N CYS A 211 -20.51 -17.37 -19.39
CA CYS A 211 -21.82 -17.29 -18.75
C CYS A 211 -21.90 -16.05 -17.81
N ASP A 212 -23.11 -15.69 -17.37
CA ASP A 212 -23.35 -14.49 -16.56
C ASP A 212 -22.90 -14.60 -15.10
N SER A 213 -22.24 -15.70 -14.71
CA SER A 213 -21.78 -15.94 -13.34
C SER A 213 -20.45 -15.24 -13.05
N SER A 214 -20.36 -14.67 -11.84
CA SER A 214 -19.14 -14.14 -11.23
C SER A 214 -18.97 -14.78 -9.85
N PHE A 215 -17.81 -15.35 -9.57
CA PHE A 215 -17.54 -16.11 -8.34
C PHE A 215 -16.04 -16.07 -8.00
N PRO A 216 -15.65 -16.40 -6.76
CA PRO A 216 -14.25 -16.57 -6.37
C PRO A 216 -13.49 -17.53 -7.29
N ASP A 217 -12.27 -17.17 -7.71
CA ASP A 217 -11.40 -18.04 -8.53
C ASP A 217 -11.25 -19.48 -7.97
N ARG A 218 -11.19 -19.66 -6.64
CA ARG A 218 -11.17 -21.00 -6.00
C ARG A 218 -12.37 -21.86 -6.32
N ASP A 219 -13.51 -21.27 -6.64
CA ASP A 219 -14.76 -21.97 -6.89
C ASP A 219 -14.93 -22.33 -8.38
N LEU A 220 -13.94 -22.04 -9.23
CA LEU A 220 -13.99 -22.31 -10.67
C LEU A 220 -14.29 -23.76 -10.99
N GLU A 221 -13.56 -24.72 -10.41
CA GLU A 221 -13.79 -26.15 -10.67
C GLU A 221 -15.20 -26.58 -10.24
N ARG A 222 -15.67 -26.11 -9.08
CA ARG A 222 -17.02 -26.39 -8.60
C ARG A 222 -18.07 -25.82 -9.55
N HIS A 223 -17.93 -24.56 -9.95
CA HIS A 223 -18.84 -23.91 -10.89
C HIS A 223 -18.87 -24.64 -12.23
N CYS A 224 -17.71 -24.97 -12.82
CA CYS A 224 -17.64 -25.68 -14.10
C CYS A 224 -18.31 -27.06 -14.04
N THR A 225 -18.23 -27.74 -12.89
CA THR A 225 -18.89 -29.04 -12.66
C THR A 225 -20.41 -28.88 -12.50
N GLU A 226 -20.87 -27.94 -11.67
CA GLU A 226 -22.30 -27.71 -11.43
C GLU A 226 -23.06 -27.19 -12.65
N PHE A 227 -22.40 -26.36 -13.47
CA PHE A 227 -22.96 -25.73 -14.66
C PHE A 227 -22.46 -26.36 -15.97
N LEU A 228 -22.04 -27.64 -15.92
CA LEU A 228 -21.49 -28.36 -17.07
C LEU A 228 -22.46 -28.38 -18.27
N GLN A 229 -23.73 -28.72 -18.05
CA GLN A 229 -24.75 -28.78 -19.11
C GLN A 229 -24.89 -27.44 -19.87
N PRO A 230 -25.10 -26.29 -19.19
CA PRO A 230 -25.06 -24.98 -19.84
C PRO A 230 -23.79 -24.72 -20.66
N HIS A 231 -22.61 -25.03 -20.11
CA HIS A 231 -21.32 -24.83 -20.80
C HIS A 231 -21.19 -25.72 -22.06
N LEU A 232 -21.63 -26.98 -21.97
CA LEU A 232 -21.69 -27.89 -23.12
C LEU A 232 -22.59 -27.35 -24.22
N LEU A 233 -23.78 -26.84 -23.87
CA LEU A 233 -24.69 -26.24 -24.83
C LEU A 233 -24.09 -25.04 -25.54
N MET A 234 -23.36 -24.17 -24.84
CA MET A 234 -22.65 -23.03 -25.45
C MET A 234 -21.59 -23.49 -26.46
N VAL A 235 -20.78 -24.50 -26.08
CA VAL A 235 -19.76 -25.07 -26.96
C VAL A 235 -20.39 -25.76 -28.17
N LEU A 236 -21.43 -26.57 -27.96
CA LEU A 236 -22.15 -27.26 -29.04
C LEU A 236 -22.82 -26.30 -30.02
N LYS A 237 -23.42 -25.20 -29.54
CA LYS A 237 -23.92 -24.11 -30.41
C LYS A 237 -22.80 -23.50 -31.25
N THR A 238 -21.59 -23.41 -30.70
CA THR A 238 -20.42 -22.87 -31.40
C THR A 238 -19.83 -23.85 -32.41
N ILE A 239 -19.86 -25.15 -32.14
CA ILE A 239 -19.40 -26.21 -33.06
C ILE A 239 -20.41 -26.38 -34.21
N HIS A 240 -21.71 -26.47 -33.89
CA HIS A 240 -22.78 -26.81 -34.82
C HIS A 240 -23.61 -25.59 -35.28
N LYS A 241 -22.94 -24.45 -35.55
CA LYS A 241 -23.52 -23.10 -35.78
C LYS A 241 -24.81 -23.00 -36.61
N LYS A 242 -25.12 -23.94 -37.52
CA LYS A 242 -26.30 -23.90 -38.41
C LYS A 242 -26.98 -25.25 -38.66
N GLY A 243 -26.74 -26.27 -37.83
CA GLY A 243 -27.15 -27.65 -38.19
C GLY A 243 -28.22 -28.30 -37.31
N ARG A 244 -28.51 -27.75 -36.13
CA ARG A 244 -29.29 -28.45 -35.11
C ARG A 244 -30.22 -27.51 -34.37
N SER A 245 -31.42 -27.99 -34.05
CA SER A 245 -32.33 -27.30 -33.15
C SER A 245 -31.75 -27.26 -31.73
N GLU A 246 -32.25 -26.36 -30.88
CA GLU A 246 -31.81 -26.30 -29.49
C GLU A 246 -32.08 -27.61 -28.73
N GLN A 247 -33.18 -28.31 -29.06
CA GLN A 247 -33.48 -29.61 -28.47
C GLN A 247 -32.48 -30.68 -28.91
N ASP A 248 -32.12 -30.72 -30.20
CA ASP A 248 -31.10 -31.66 -30.70
C ASP A 248 -29.74 -31.46 -30.01
N LEU A 249 -29.41 -30.21 -29.64
CA LEU A 249 -28.18 -29.89 -28.90
C LEU A 249 -28.26 -30.35 -27.44
N LYS A 250 -29.42 -30.20 -26.78
CA LYS A 250 -29.66 -30.72 -25.42
C LYS A 250 -29.55 -32.24 -25.38
N ASP A 251 -30.16 -32.92 -26.34
CA ASP A 251 -30.11 -34.38 -26.44
C ASP A 251 -28.68 -34.87 -26.71
N LEU A 252 -27.93 -34.15 -27.55
CA LEU A 252 -26.52 -34.43 -27.80
C LEU A 252 -25.65 -34.19 -26.55
N ALA A 253 -25.88 -33.11 -25.81
CA ALA A 253 -25.17 -32.83 -24.56
C ALA A 253 -25.37 -33.96 -23.54
N GLN A 254 -26.61 -34.42 -23.35
CA GLN A 254 -26.90 -35.56 -22.47
C GLN A 254 -26.23 -36.86 -22.94
N LYS A 255 -26.17 -37.12 -24.25
CA LYS A 255 -25.47 -38.29 -24.79
C LYS A 255 -23.96 -38.21 -24.54
N LEU A 256 -23.36 -37.05 -24.73
CA LEU A 256 -21.94 -36.83 -24.48
C LEU A 256 -21.59 -37.04 -23.01
N GLU A 257 -22.40 -36.51 -22.08
CA GLU A 257 -22.19 -36.73 -20.64
C GLU A 257 -22.30 -38.20 -20.25
N LYS A 258 -23.24 -38.95 -20.84
CA LYS A 258 -23.35 -40.41 -20.61
C LYS A 258 -22.19 -41.20 -21.22
N PHE A 259 -21.63 -40.73 -22.33
CA PHE A 259 -20.52 -41.39 -23.03
C PHE A 259 -19.17 -41.07 -22.38
N ASP A 260 -19.07 -39.95 -21.65
CA ASP A 260 -17.87 -39.53 -20.93
C ASP A 260 -17.66 -40.28 -19.62
N GLY A 261 -17.31 -41.56 -19.72
CA GLY A 261 -17.04 -42.42 -18.54
C GLY A 261 -15.88 -41.96 -17.65
N ASP A 262 -14.97 -41.12 -18.18
CA ASP A 262 -13.78 -40.64 -17.44
C ASP A 262 -14.00 -39.28 -16.75
N GLY A 263 -15.17 -38.65 -16.94
CA GLY A 263 -15.48 -37.31 -16.46
C GLY A 263 -14.56 -36.22 -17.01
N LYS A 264 -14.10 -36.36 -18.27
CA LYS A 264 -13.23 -35.38 -18.93
C LYS A 264 -13.93 -34.06 -19.23
N LEU A 265 -15.25 -34.10 -19.48
CA LEU A 265 -16.06 -32.92 -19.73
C LEU A 265 -16.06 -31.99 -18.51
N ALA A 266 -16.28 -32.52 -17.31
CA ALA A 266 -16.30 -31.74 -16.06
C ALA A 266 -14.92 -31.14 -15.70
N LYS A 267 -13.82 -31.74 -16.18
CA LYS A 267 -12.45 -31.28 -15.93
C LYS A 267 -12.01 -30.14 -16.85
N ALA A 268 -12.77 -29.82 -17.89
CA ALA A 268 -12.47 -28.70 -18.78
C ALA A 268 -12.97 -27.39 -18.15
N LEU A 269 -12.04 -26.48 -17.85
CA LEU A 269 -12.34 -25.22 -17.13
C LEU A 269 -12.58 -24.01 -18.05
N ASP A 270 -12.44 -24.20 -19.36
CA ASP A 270 -12.71 -23.18 -20.37
C ASP A 270 -13.14 -23.79 -21.72
N ALA A 271 -13.59 -22.91 -22.63
CA ALA A 271 -14.24 -23.32 -23.87
C ALA A 271 -13.33 -24.14 -24.80
N ARG A 272 -12.01 -23.89 -24.81
CA ARG A 272 -11.10 -24.51 -25.79
C ARG A 272 -10.82 -25.99 -25.47
N PRO A 273 -10.42 -26.37 -24.25
CA PRO A 273 -10.35 -27.77 -23.85
C PRO A 273 -11.70 -28.48 -23.95
N LEU A 274 -12.80 -27.84 -23.52
CA LEU A 274 -14.12 -28.47 -23.62
C LEU A 274 -14.48 -28.78 -25.08
N THR A 275 -14.19 -27.87 -26.00
CA THR A 275 -14.37 -28.09 -27.45
C THR A 275 -13.56 -29.29 -27.95
N ASN A 276 -12.32 -29.44 -27.49
CA ASN A 276 -11.48 -30.56 -27.91
C ASN A 276 -12.03 -31.90 -27.37
N VAL A 277 -12.45 -31.94 -26.10
CA VAL A 277 -13.06 -33.12 -25.48
C VAL A 277 -14.35 -33.50 -26.19
N VAL A 278 -15.23 -32.53 -26.48
CA VAL A 278 -16.48 -32.76 -27.22
C VAL A 278 -16.20 -33.35 -28.60
N LYS A 279 -15.24 -32.79 -29.36
CA LYS A 279 -14.89 -33.32 -30.68
C LYS A 279 -14.33 -34.74 -30.64
N ASP A 280 -13.49 -35.05 -29.65
CA ASP A 280 -12.94 -36.40 -29.45
C ASP A 280 -14.05 -37.42 -29.11
N LEU A 281 -14.97 -37.05 -28.22
CA LEU A 281 -16.13 -37.88 -27.88
C LEU A 281 -17.07 -38.07 -29.07
N GLU A 282 -17.41 -37.02 -29.82
CA GLU A 282 -18.24 -37.13 -31.02
C GLU A 282 -17.59 -38.01 -32.11
N ALA A 283 -16.27 -37.95 -32.27
CA ALA A 283 -15.54 -38.79 -33.22
C ALA A 283 -15.63 -40.26 -32.80
N LYS A 284 -15.43 -40.56 -31.51
CA LYS A 284 -15.57 -41.91 -30.95
C LYS A 284 -16.99 -42.46 -31.09
N MET A 285 -18.01 -41.63 -30.89
CA MET A 285 -19.42 -42.02 -31.07
C MET A 285 -19.80 -42.33 -32.52
N LYS A 286 -19.06 -41.81 -33.52
CA LYS A 286 -19.29 -42.10 -34.94
C LYS A 286 -18.50 -43.30 -35.47
N GLY A 287 -17.43 -43.68 -34.77
CA GLY A 287 -16.53 -44.76 -35.15
C GLY A 287 -16.80 -46.10 -34.47
N GLY A 288 -17.81 -46.17 -33.60
CA GLY A 288 -18.32 -47.41 -32.99
C GLY A 288 -19.66 -47.79 -33.59
#